data_AF-A0A0P7ZEY5-F1
#
_entry.id   AF-A0A0P7ZEY5-F1
#
_cell.length_a   1.000
_cell.length_b   1.000
_cell.length_c   1.000
_cell.angle_alpha   90.00
_cell.angle_beta   90.00
_cell.angle_gamma   90.00
#
_symmetry.space_group_name_H-M   'P 1'
#
loop_
_entity.id
_entity.type
_entity.pdbx_description
1 polymer ?
#
loop_
_entity_poly.entity_id
_entity_poly.type
_entity_poly.pdbx_seq_one_letter_code
_entity_poly.pdbx_strand_id
1 'polypeptide(L)'
;ANKANSRPADTYTIVGPICETGDIFAKDRTLPHIEKGDLIALLDAGAYGFSMSSQYNGRPRCAEVLIKDGEADVIRSREDFVDLLNGQKLPARLM
;
A
#
# COMPACT_ATOMS: atom_id res chain seq x y z
N ALA A 1 4.01 -8.93 -9.26
CA ALA A 1 5.35 -8.37 -9.45
C ALA A 1 5.78 -8.60 -10.89
N ASN A 2 6.15 -7.55 -11.62
CA ASN A 2 6.45 -7.61 -13.06
C ASN A 2 7.69 -8.45 -13.42
N LYS A 3 8.54 -8.78 -12.44
CA LYS A 3 9.76 -9.61 -12.59
C LYS A 3 9.70 -10.93 -11.80
N ALA A 4 8.50 -11.47 -11.52
CA ALA A 4 8.34 -12.62 -10.61
C ALA A 4 9.08 -13.91 -11.02
N ASN A 5 9.33 -14.13 -12.31
CA ASN A 5 10.03 -15.31 -12.82
C ASN A 5 11.54 -15.07 -13.05
N SER A 6 12.03 -13.88 -12.74
CA SER A 6 13.45 -13.53 -12.91
C SER A 6 14.29 -14.14 -11.80
N ARG A 7 15.58 -14.37 -12.08
CA ARG A 7 16.50 -14.90 -11.08
C ARG A 7 16.79 -13.85 -10.00
N PRO A 8 16.89 -14.24 -8.71
CA PRO A 8 17.35 -13.35 -7.66
C PRO A 8 18.79 -12.88 -7.94
N ALA A 9 19.09 -11.62 -7.64
CA ALA A 9 20.37 -11.00 -7.92
C ALA A 9 20.91 -10.22 -6.71
N ASP A 10 20.05 -9.46 -6.06
CA ASP A 10 20.42 -8.47 -5.05
C ASP A 10 19.60 -8.69 -3.76
N THR A 11 20.14 -8.25 -2.62
CA THR A 11 19.46 -8.30 -1.31
C THR A 11 18.95 -6.91 -0.92
N TYR A 12 17.68 -6.82 -0.55
CA TYR A 12 17.02 -5.55 -0.22
C TYR A 12 16.31 -5.59 1.14
N THR A 13 16.21 -4.41 1.77
CA THR A 13 15.19 -4.13 2.79
C THR A 13 14.06 -3.35 2.12
N ILE A 14 12.84 -3.88 2.21
CA ILE A 14 11.63 -3.29 1.63
C ILE A 14 10.95 -2.45 2.72
N VAL A 15 10.87 -1.14 2.47
CA VAL A 15 10.29 -0.13 3.37
C VAL A 15 9.10 0.55 2.73
N GLY A 16 8.25 1.15 3.54
CA GLY A 16 7.22 2.05 3.07
C GLY A 16 7.67 3.52 3.04
N PRO A 17 6.77 4.43 2.66
CA PRO A 17 7.04 5.86 2.54
C PRO A 17 6.67 6.67 3.81
N ILE A 18 6.38 6.01 4.93
CA ILE A 18 6.04 6.68 6.18
C ILE A 18 7.31 7.23 6.82
N CYS A 19 7.21 8.42 7.42
CA CYS A 19 8.29 9.03 8.19
C CYS A 19 8.39 8.36 9.58
N GLU A 20 8.57 7.04 9.59
CA GLU A 20 8.66 6.23 10.79
C GLU A 20 9.72 5.14 10.56
N THR A 21 10.65 4.99 11.50
CA THR A 21 11.77 4.04 11.39
C THR A 21 11.27 2.60 11.30
N GLY A 22 10.11 2.33 11.91
CA GLY A 22 9.45 1.03 11.91
C GLY A 22 8.69 0.68 10.64
N ASP A 23 8.59 1.56 9.63
CA ASP A 23 7.85 1.31 8.39
C ASP A 23 8.63 0.38 7.44
N ILE A 24 8.82 -0.86 7.90
CA ILE A 24 9.61 -1.89 7.25
C ILE A 24 8.69 -3.08 6.99
N PHE A 25 8.46 -3.40 5.73
CA PHE A 25 7.69 -4.58 5.34
C PHE A 25 8.50 -5.86 5.49
N ALA A 26 9.78 -5.81 5.10
CA ALA A 26 10.63 -6.98 5.04
C ALA A 26 12.11 -6.60 5.01
N LYS A 27 12.94 -7.31 5.78
CA LYS A 27 14.41 -7.20 5.75
C LYS A 27 15.02 -8.38 4.99
N ASP A 28 16.20 -8.15 4.46
CA ASP A 28 17.09 -9.17 3.88
C ASP A 28 16.42 -10.07 2.82
N ARG A 29 15.66 -9.46 1.91
CA ARG A 29 14.98 -10.18 0.82
C ARG A 29 15.83 -10.22 -0.44
N THR A 30 16.19 -11.42 -0.86
CA THR A 30 16.84 -11.64 -2.15
C THR A 30 15.80 -11.58 -3.26
N LEU A 31 15.93 -10.61 -4.15
CA LEU A 31 15.00 -10.35 -5.23
C LEU A 31 15.76 -10.18 -6.56
N PRO A 32 15.09 -10.32 -7.71
CA PRO A 32 15.65 -9.86 -8.97
C PRO A 32 16.05 -8.39 -8.90
N HIS A 33 16.94 -7.95 -9.78
CA HIS A 33 17.36 -6.56 -9.84
C HIS A 33 16.15 -5.60 -9.96
N ILE A 34 16.02 -4.69 -9.00
CA ILE A 34 14.89 -3.75 -8.86
C ILE A 34 15.25 -2.39 -9.44
N GLU A 35 14.33 -1.81 -10.18
CA GLU A 35 14.41 -0.47 -10.75
C GLU A 35 13.14 0.33 -10.46
N LYS A 36 13.23 1.65 -10.57
CA LYS A 36 12.06 2.53 -10.39
C LYS A 36 10.97 2.16 -11.40
N GLY A 37 9.75 1.93 -10.90
CA GLY A 37 8.60 1.53 -11.71
C GLY A 37 8.29 0.04 -11.66
N ASP A 38 9.17 -0.79 -11.09
CA ASP A 38 8.86 -2.19 -10.80
C ASP A 38 7.74 -2.33 -9.78
N LEU A 39 6.99 -3.43 -9.91
CA LEU A 39 5.89 -3.78 -9.02
C LEU A 39 6.34 -4.84 -8.02
N ILE A 40 6.21 -4.56 -6.73
CA ILE A 40 6.40 -5.53 -5.66
C ILE A 40 5.03 -6.08 -5.22
N ALA A 41 4.96 -7.38 -4.96
CA ALA A 41 3.79 -8.01 -4.39
C ALA A 41 4.10 -8.49 -2.97
N LEU A 42 3.32 -8.02 -2.00
CA LEU A 42 3.26 -8.61 -0.67
C LEU A 42 2.19 -9.71 -0.71
N LEU A 43 2.63 -10.96 -0.56
CA LEU A 43 1.73 -12.11 -0.57
C LEU A 43 1.02 -12.24 0.79
N ASP A 44 -0.05 -13.04 0.81
CA ASP A 44 -0.79 -13.41 2.03
C ASP A 44 -1.36 -12.23 2.83
N ALA A 45 -1.61 -11.09 2.18
CA ALA A 45 -2.15 -9.87 2.79
C ALA A 45 -3.70 -9.81 2.82
N GLY A 46 -4.39 -10.93 2.56
CA GLY A 46 -5.85 -10.97 2.46
C GLY A 46 -6.57 -10.86 3.81
N ALA A 47 -5.97 -11.40 4.87
CA ALA A 47 -6.47 -11.26 6.24
C ALA A 47 -5.64 -10.22 6.99
N TYR A 48 -6.29 -9.39 7.81
CA TYR A 48 -5.63 -8.38 8.64
C TYR A 48 -4.78 -7.32 7.89
N GLY A 49 -4.87 -7.29 6.55
CA GLY A 49 -4.27 -6.25 5.71
C GLY A 49 -5.12 -4.98 5.74
N PHE A 50 -6.05 -4.85 4.79
CA PHE A 50 -6.88 -3.65 4.69
C PHE A 50 -7.67 -3.38 5.99
N SER A 51 -8.17 -4.42 6.67
CA SER A 51 -8.95 -4.25 7.91
C SER A 51 -8.18 -3.56 9.04
N MET A 52 -6.84 -3.57 9.00
CA MET A 52 -5.97 -2.86 9.94
C MET A 52 -5.27 -1.65 9.30
N SER A 53 -5.61 -1.29 8.07
CA SER A 53 -5.07 -0.09 7.42
C SER A 53 -5.59 1.18 8.10
N SER A 54 -4.77 2.23 8.07
CA SER A 54 -5.08 3.53 8.66
C SER A 54 -4.70 4.66 7.70
N GLN A 55 -5.19 5.86 7.97
CA GLN A 55 -4.77 7.07 7.27
C GLN A 55 -3.56 7.76 7.93
N TYR A 56 -2.67 6.99 8.57
CA TYR A 56 -1.46 7.53 9.19
C TYR A 56 -0.63 8.33 8.18
N ASN A 57 -0.04 9.43 8.65
CA ASN A 57 0.60 10.47 7.82
C ASN A 57 -0.31 11.06 6.72
N GLY A 58 -1.63 11.10 6.95
CA GLY A 58 -2.58 11.70 6.02
C GLY A 58 -2.63 10.99 4.67
N ARG A 59 -2.40 9.68 4.65
CA ARG A 59 -2.39 8.87 3.43
C ARG A 59 -3.76 8.22 3.22
N PRO A 60 -4.45 8.48 2.11
CA PRO A 60 -5.70 7.79 1.82
C PRO A 60 -5.50 6.28 1.67
N ARG A 61 -6.45 5.47 2.18
CA ARG A 61 -6.41 4.00 2.05
C ARG A 61 -6.48 3.57 0.58
N CYS A 62 -5.85 2.45 0.26
CA CYS A 62 -5.80 1.92 -1.10
C CYS A 62 -7.16 1.37 -1.58
N ALA A 63 -7.28 1.10 -2.87
CA ALA A 63 -8.43 0.34 -3.38
C ALA A 63 -8.26 -1.17 -3.05
N GLU A 64 -9.36 -1.91 -3.05
CA GLU A 64 -9.37 -3.37 -3.12
C GLU A 64 -10.02 -3.82 -4.44
N VAL A 65 -9.40 -4.81 -5.07
CA VAL A 65 -9.82 -5.37 -6.36
C VAL A 65 -10.11 -6.85 -6.17
N LEU A 66 -11.27 -7.29 -6.62
CA LEU A 66 -11.62 -8.70 -6.73
C LEU A 66 -11.26 -9.19 -8.13
N ILE A 67 -10.63 -10.35 -8.22
CA ILE A 67 -10.37 -11.01 -9.49
C ILE A 67 -11.12 -12.34 -9.49
N LYS A 68 -11.95 -12.57 -10.50
CA LYS A 68 -12.68 -13.81 -10.69
C LYS A 68 -12.79 -14.11 -12.18
N ASP A 69 -12.48 -15.35 -12.57
CA ASP A 69 -12.55 -15.81 -13.96
C ASP A 69 -11.78 -14.94 -14.97
N GLY A 70 -10.68 -14.30 -14.51
CA GLY A 70 -9.85 -13.41 -15.33
C GLY A 70 -10.34 -11.97 -15.42
N GLU A 71 -11.50 -11.66 -14.86
CA GLU A 71 -12.05 -10.30 -14.76
C GLU A 71 -11.66 -9.65 -13.44
N ALA A 72 -11.50 -8.32 -13.44
CA ALA A 72 -11.06 -7.55 -12.29
C ALA A 72 -12.03 -6.40 -11.99
N ASP A 73 -12.59 -6.39 -10.78
CA ASP A 73 -13.56 -5.41 -10.32
C ASP A 73 -13.07 -4.67 -9.08
N VAL A 74 -13.21 -3.35 -9.07
CA VAL A 74 -12.96 -2.56 -7.85
C VAL A 74 -14.11 -2.78 -6.87
N ILE A 75 -13.85 -3.48 -5.77
CA ILE A 75 -14.84 -3.77 -4.72
C ILE A 75 -14.78 -2.77 -3.56
N ARG A 76 -13.68 -2.02 -3.47
CA ARG A 76 -13.53 -0.87 -2.58
C ARG A 76 -12.70 0.19 -3.29
N SER A 77 -13.27 1.38 -3.44
CA SER A 77 -12.57 2.53 -4.01
C SER A 77 -11.41 2.97 -3.12
N ARG A 78 -10.34 3.46 -3.75
CA ARG A 78 -9.29 4.20 -3.05
C ARG A 78 -9.92 5.46 -2.42
N GLU A 79 -9.49 5.81 -1.20
CA GLU A 79 -9.86 7.09 -0.61
C GLU A 79 -9.14 8.26 -1.33
N ASP A 80 -9.78 9.42 -1.36
CA ASP A 80 -9.17 10.67 -1.78
C ASP A 80 -8.84 11.57 -0.58
N PHE A 81 -8.14 12.68 -0.83
CA PHE A 81 -7.81 13.64 0.24
C PHE A 81 -9.04 14.20 0.96
N VAL A 82 -10.17 14.35 0.24
CA VAL A 82 -11.42 14.80 0.84
C VAL A 82 -11.95 13.81 1.88
N ASP A 83 -11.70 12.51 1.69
CA ASP A 83 -12.15 11.49 2.63
C ASP A 83 -11.43 11.60 3.97
N LEU A 84 -10.21 12.12 3.99
CA LEU A 84 -9.46 12.38 5.22
C LEU A 84 -10.11 13.47 6.08
N LEU A 85 -10.84 14.38 5.44
CA LEU A 85 -11.53 15.49 6.09
C LEU A 85 -12.95 15.11 6.53
N ASN A 86 -13.47 13.96 6.07
CA ASN A 86 -14.80 13.51 6.46
C ASN A 86 -14.90 13.38 7.98
N GLY A 87 -15.91 14.04 8.56
CA GLY A 87 -16.13 14.07 10.01
C GLY A 87 -15.35 15.17 10.76
N GLN A 88 -14.42 15.86 10.11
CA GLN A 88 -13.76 17.04 10.70
C GLN A 88 -14.69 18.27 10.62
N LYS A 89 -14.72 19.07 11.68
CA LYS A 89 -15.51 20.32 11.74
C LYS A 89 -14.61 21.47 12.10
N LEU A 90 -14.61 22.52 11.28
CA LEU A 90 -13.94 23.78 11.61
C LEU A 90 -14.84 24.60 12.53
N PRO A 91 -14.42 24.92 13.76
CA PRO A 91 -15.19 25.78 14.65
C PRO A 91 -15.38 27.18 14.04
N ALA A 92 -16.60 27.73 14.11
CA ALA A 92 -16.93 29.03 13.53
C ALA A 92 -16.02 30.18 14.00
N ARG A 93 -15.50 30.10 15.23
CA ARG A 93 -14.57 31.10 15.80
C ARG A 93 -13.17 31.12 15.18
N LEU A 94 -12.85 30.18 14.28
CA LEU A 94 -11.57 30.06 13.57
C LEU A 94 -11.68 30.41 12.08
N MET A 95 -12.86 30.88 11.63
CA MET A 95 -13.09 31.47 10.32
C MET A 95 -13.17 32.99 10.47
#